data_AF-A0A329TZY3-F1
#
_entry.id   AF-A0A329TZY3-F1
#
_cell.length_a   1.000
_cell.length_b   1.000
_cell.length_c   1.000
_cell.angle_alpha   90.00
_cell.angle_beta   90.00
_cell.angle_gamma   90.00
#
_symmetry.space_group_name_H-M   'P 1'
#
loop_
_entity.id
_entity.type
_entity.pdbx_description
1 polymer ?
#
loop_
_entity_poly.entity_id
_entity_poly.type
_entity_poly.pdbx_seq_one_letter_code
_entity_poly.pdbx_strand_id
1 'polypeptide(L)'
;MKRKKFLALALAGVITAATLTACTPLEDLYNWFFGGGSSKASHGSEKGLVTRSVDLENKLKTYLELSGTTASDRAKQTLEAVAEGFDPEWLKPNNELNEKAKTALESITKEKLAENEQLWVDVMKWPSPGVTADTIPNRRLYWDKYQYLPPDLGGSYHDCVLMYYGELKRLLKFHNINDAELYVGTFEKDGNKYAAMVIIWKY
;
A
#
# COMPACT_ATOMS: atom_id res chain seq x y z
N MET A 1 66.79 -14.68 6.92
CA MET A 1 65.85 -14.33 8.01
C MET A 1 64.87 -13.27 7.53
N LYS A 2 63.63 -13.34 8.06
CA LYS A 2 62.53 -12.34 8.01
C LYS A 2 61.57 -12.37 6.80
N ARG A 3 60.49 -13.12 7.05
CA ARG A 3 59.15 -13.03 6.46
C ARG A 3 58.56 -11.63 6.63
N LYS A 4 57.82 -11.12 5.65
CA LYS A 4 56.56 -10.37 5.86
C LYS A 4 55.59 -10.68 4.72
N LYS A 5 54.55 -11.43 5.08
CA LYS A 5 53.34 -11.67 4.28
C LYS A 5 52.50 -10.39 4.34
N PHE A 6 51.91 -9.96 3.23
CA PHE A 6 50.73 -9.12 3.24
C PHE A 6 49.68 -9.66 2.29
N LEU A 7 48.45 -9.60 2.78
CA LEU A 7 47.25 -10.30 2.36
C LEU A 7 46.85 -9.97 0.91
N ALA A 8 46.42 -11.00 0.19
CA ALA A 8 45.59 -10.85 -0.99
C ALA A 8 44.18 -10.42 -0.55
N LEU A 9 43.71 -9.27 -1.04
CA LEU A 9 42.32 -8.84 -0.92
C LEU A 9 41.62 -9.20 -2.24
N ALA A 10 41.00 -10.38 -2.29
CA ALA A 10 40.11 -10.77 -3.38
C ALA A 10 38.75 -10.12 -3.15
N LEU A 11 38.45 -9.04 -3.88
CA LEU A 11 37.14 -8.41 -3.89
C LEU A 11 36.22 -9.22 -4.81
N ALA A 12 35.68 -10.32 -4.31
CA ALA A 12 34.59 -11.05 -4.95
C ALA A 12 33.27 -10.30 -4.70
N GLY A 13 33.11 -9.16 -5.37
CA GLY A 13 31.85 -8.44 -5.46
C GLY A 13 31.08 -8.89 -6.68
N VAL A 14 30.36 -10.01 -6.58
CA VAL A 14 29.27 -10.29 -7.53
C VAL A 14 28.16 -9.29 -7.20
N ILE A 15 28.18 -8.15 -7.88
CA ILE A 15 26.99 -7.31 -7.99
C ILE A 15 26.08 -8.07 -8.95
N THR A 16 25.21 -8.92 -8.40
CA THR A 16 24.05 -9.41 -9.13
C THR A 16 23.13 -8.21 -9.34
N ALA A 17 23.43 -7.42 -10.37
CA ALA A 17 22.47 -6.50 -10.92
C ALA A 17 21.34 -7.37 -11.47
N ALA A 18 20.24 -7.45 -10.72
CA ALA A 18 18.98 -7.92 -11.26
C ALA A 18 18.59 -6.91 -12.35
N THR A 19 19.02 -7.18 -13.58
CA THR A 19 18.43 -6.56 -14.76
C THR A 19 16.97 -7.01 -14.76
N LEU A 20 16.09 -6.17 -14.23
CA LEU A 20 14.65 -6.28 -14.40
C LEU A 20 14.37 -6.08 -15.89
N THR A 21 14.53 -7.17 -16.65
CA THR A 21 14.04 -7.27 -18.01
C THR A 21 12.54 -7.02 -17.95
N ALA A 22 12.13 -5.84 -18.42
CA ALA A 22 10.75 -5.44 -18.53
C ALA A 22 10.04 -6.40 -19.49
N CYS A 23 9.41 -7.44 -18.94
CA CYS A 23 8.33 -8.28 -19.50
C CYS A 23 8.18 -9.56 -18.64
N THR A 24 8.07 -9.43 -17.32
CA THR A 24 7.37 -10.46 -16.54
C THR A 24 5.88 -10.17 -16.67
N PRO A 25 5.05 -11.13 -17.08
CA PRO A 25 3.61 -10.91 -17.15
C PRO A 25 3.19 -10.48 -15.76
N LEU A 26 2.40 -9.41 -15.69
CA LEU A 26 2.14 -8.64 -14.48
C LEU A 26 1.51 -9.53 -13.35
N GLU A 27 1.16 -10.79 -13.62
CA GLU A 27 0.48 -11.79 -12.77
C GLU A 27 1.46 -12.36 -11.78
N ASP A 28 2.70 -12.44 -12.22
CA ASP A 28 3.84 -12.58 -11.35
C ASP A 28 3.98 -11.35 -10.46
N LEU A 29 3.56 -10.14 -10.84
CA LEU A 29 3.60 -8.97 -9.94
C LEU A 29 2.63 -9.15 -8.76
N TYR A 30 1.37 -9.60 -8.91
CA TYR A 30 0.49 -9.83 -7.75
C TYR A 30 0.88 -11.06 -6.92
N ASN A 31 1.24 -12.18 -7.58
CA ASN A 31 1.79 -13.34 -6.90
C ASN A 31 3.14 -13.04 -6.23
N TRP A 32 3.93 -12.10 -6.73
CA TRP A 32 5.17 -11.65 -6.10
C TRP A 32 4.91 -10.62 -5.01
N PHE A 33 4.03 -9.65 -5.25
CA PHE A 33 3.71 -8.51 -4.40
C PHE A 33 2.90 -8.91 -3.17
N PHE A 34 2.10 -9.97 -3.27
CA PHE A 34 1.38 -10.50 -2.12
C PHE A 34 1.48 -12.04 -1.96
N GLY A 35 1.70 -12.83 -3.03
CA GLY A 35 1.54 -14.30 -3.03
C GLY A 35 2.79 -15.19 -2.84
N GLY A 36 3.98 -14.62 -2.74
CA GLY A 36 5.24 -15.37 -2.74
C GLY A 36 5.85 -15.41 -1.36
N GLY A 37 5.39 -16.31 -0.50
CA GLY A 37 5.96 -16.52 0.82
C GLY A 37 5.14 -17.53 1.62
N SER A 38 5.75 -18.68 1.92
CA SER A 38 5.25 -19.57 2.97
C SER A 38 5.38 -18.84 4.31
N SER A 39 4.36 -18.04 4.65
CA SER A 39 4.28 -17.42 5.96
C SER A 39 3.77 -18.49 6.91
N LYS A 40 4.67 -19.05 7.72
CA LYS A 40 4.32 -19.73 8.96
C LYS A 40 3.25 -18.88 9.67
N ALA A 41 2.14 -19.50 10.02
CA ALA A 41 1.12 -18.89 10.85
C ALA A 41 1.79 -18.37 12.13
N SER A 42 1.97 -17.06 12.22
CA SER A 42 2.39 -16.41 13.46
C SER A 42 1.17 -16.42 14.37
N HIS A 43 1.09 -17.41 15.24
CA HIS A 43 0.18 -17.40 16.36
C HIS A 43 0.57 -16.24 17.30
N GLY A 44 -0.35 -15.31 17.50
CA GLY A 44 -0.34 -14.39 18.61
C GLY A 44 -0.02 -12.94 18.25
N SER A 45 -1.07 -12.13 18.10
CA SER A 45 -1.08 -10.78 18.66
C SER A 45 -2.50 -10.43 19.07
N GLU A 46 -2.61 -9.73 20.19
CA GLU A 46 -3.85 -9.28 20.85
C GLU A 46 -4.88 -8.70 19.87
N LYS A 47 -6.16 -8.86 20.20
CA LYS A 47 -7.35 -8.38 19.48
C LYS A 47 -7.14 -6.99 18.85
N GLY A 48 -6.67 -6.98 17.61
CA GLY A 48 -6.77 -5.90 16.65
C GLY A 48 -7.26 -6.54 15.35
N LEU A 49 -8.25 -5.93 14.70
CA LEU A 49 -8.87 -6.47 13.49
C LEU A 49 -7.84 -6.77 12.39
N VAL A 50 -6.68 -6.09 12.41
CA VAL A 50 -5.66 -6.15 11.36
C VAL A 50 -4.32 -6.64 11.92
N THR A 51 -3.74 -7.64 11.26
CA THR A 51 -2.35 -8.07 11.46
C THR A 51 -1.42 -7.33 10.48
N ARG A 52 -0.46 -6.54 10.99
CA ARG A 52 0.55 -5.87 10.15
C ARG A 52 1.35 -6.89 9.34
N SER A 53 1.63 -6.58 8.07
CA SER A 53 2.48 -7.42 7.22
C SER A 53 3.68 -6.64 6.69
N VAL A 54 4.82 -6.83 7.35
CA VAL A 54 6.10 -6.19 6.98
C VAL A 54 6.53 -6.59 5.57
N ASP A 55 6.28 -7.84 5.17
CA ASP A 55 6.61 -8.33 3.83
C ASP A 55 5.81 -7.60 2.75
N LEU A 56 4.51 -7.39 2.96
CA LEU A 56 3.66 -6.66 2.02
C LEU A 56 4.03 -5.18 1.97
N GLU A 57 4.34 -4.60 3.12
CA GLU A 57 4.79 -3.21 3.24
C GLU A 57 6.09 -2.97 2.45
N ASN A 58 7.09 -3.85 2.57
CA ASN A 58 8.37 -3.72 1.85
C ASN A 58 8.22 -3.90 0.33
N LYS A 59 7.35 -4.83 -0.09
CA LYS A 59 7.01 -5.01 -1.51
C LYS A 59 6.35 -3.75 -2.06
N LEU A 60 5.38 -3.19 -1.34
CA LEU A 60 4.69 -1.94 -1.67
C LEU A 60 5.66 -0.76 -1.81
N LYS A 61 6.59 -0.59 -0.86
CA LYS A 61 7.62 0.45 -0.94
C LYS A 61 8.48 0.31 -2.20
N THR A 62 8.92 -0.91 -2.50
CA THR A 62 9.75 -1.19 -3.68
C THR A 62 9.03 -0.80 -4.97
N TYR A 63 7.75 -1.16 -5.09
CA TYR A 63 6.96 -0.84 -6.28
C TYR A 63 6.66 0.65 -6.45
N LEU A 64 6.35 1.32 -5.34
CA LEU A 64 6.08 2.76 -5.28
C LEU A 64 7.36 3.61 -5.28
N GLU A 65 8.54 2.98 -5.28
CA GLU A 65 9.85 3.66 -5.24
C GLU A 65 10.01 4.55 -3.97
N LEU A 66 9.39 4.16 -2.86
CA LEU A 66 9.50 4.86 -1.58
C LEU A 66 10.84 4.54 -0.90
N SER A 67 11.69 5.55 -0.74
CA SER A 67 13.01 5.41 -0.10
C SER A 67 12.95 5.43 1.44
N GLY A 68 11.85 5.94 2.00
CA GLY A 68 11.53 5.96 3.42
C GLY A 68 10.04 5.74 3.63
N THR A 69 9.67 5.17 4.77
CA THR A 69 8.29 5.21 5.26
C THR A 69 8.34 5.30 6.76
N THR A 70 7.54 6.19 7.32
CA THR A 70 7.38 6.27 8.76
C THR A 70 6.33 5.28 9.21
N ALA A 71 6.66 4.46 10.22
CA ALA A 71 5.65 3.65 10.91
C ALA A 71 4.60 4.60 11.50
N SER A 72 3.37 4.56 10.99
CA SER A 72 2.34 5.52 11.33
C SER A 72 1.22 4.88 12.12
N ASP A 73 1.06 5.32 13.37
CA ASP A 73 -0.10 4.98 14.21
C ASP A 73 -1.40 5.51 13.61
N ARG A 74 -1.35 6.64 12.89
CA ARG A 74 -2.50 7.21 12.18
C ARG A 74 -2.93 6.31 11.02
N ALA A 75 -2.01 5.89 10.16
CA ALA A 75 -2.30 4.96 9.07
C ALA A 75 -2.78 3.61 9.60
N LYS A 76 -2.22 3.14 10.72
CA LYS A 76 -2.70 1.94 11.43
C LYS A 76 -4.14 2.09 11.90
N GLN A 77 -4.45 3.14 12.67
CA GLN A 77 -5.80 3.37 13.19
C GLN A 77 -6.84 3.53 12.07
N THR A 78 -6.47 4.20 10.98
CA THR A 78 -7.34 4.28 9.79
C THR A 78 -7.58 2.90 9.20
N LEU A 79 -6.54 2.08 9.04
CA LEU A 79 -6.69 0.74 8.48
C LEU A 79 -7.52 -0.18 9.40
N GLU A 80 -7.39 -0.05 10.72
CA GLU A 80 -8.22 -0.75 11.70
C GLU A 80 -9.70 -0.34 11.58
N ALA A 81 -10.00 0.96 11.44
CA ALA A 81 -11.37 1.45 11.21
C ALA A 81 -11.93 0.97 9.86
N VAL A 82 -11.10 0.92 8.82
CA VAL A 82 -11.47 0.34 7.51
C VAL A 82 -11.82 -1.14 7.66
N ALA A 83 -11.02 -1.92 8.39
CA ALA A 83 -11.29 -3.33 8.60
C ALA A 83 -12.55 -3.59 9.46
N GLU A 84 -12.83 -2.70 10.43
CA GLU A 84 -14.04 -2.77 11.25
C GLU A 84 -15.31 -2.54 10.43
N GLY A 85 -15.30 -1.46 9.63
CA GLY A 85 -16.40 -1.08 8.76
C GLY A 85 -16.51 -1.91 7.48
N PHE A 86 -15.53 -2.79 7.20
CA PHE A 86 -15.47 -3.54 5.95
C PHE A 86 -16.67 -4.48 5.79
N ASP A 87 -17.30 -4.35 4.62
CA ASP A 87 -18.34 -5.24 4.11
C ASP A 87 -17.81 -5.88 2.81
N PRO A 88 -17.88 -7.22 2.64
CA PRO A 88 -17.51 -7.89 1.39
C PRO A 88 -18.19 -7.30 0.13
N GLU A 89 -19.38 -6.70 0.27
CA GLU A 89 -20.08 -6.00 -0.81
C GLU A 89 -19.35 -4.74 -1.30
N TRP A 90 -18.29 -4.29 -0.65
CA TRP A 90 -17.41 -3.21 -1.14
C TRP A 90 -16.63 -3.65 -2.38
N LEU A 91 -16.40 -4.96 -2.53
CA LEU A 91 -15.59 -5.52 -3.60
C LEU A 91 -16.47 -6.02 -4.74
N LYS A 92 -16.12 -5.61 -5.95
CA LYS A 92 -16.63 -6.20 -7.19
C LYS A 92 -16.05 -7.61 -7.38
N PRO A 93 -16.60 -8.43 -8.30
CA PRO A 93 -16.06 -9.75 -8.60
C PRO A 93 -14.57 -9.76 -8.97
N ASN A 94 -14.05 -8.67 -9.51
CA ASN A 94 -12.63 -8.49 -9.84
C ASN A 94 -11.79 -7.86 -8.71
N ASN A 95 -12.28 -7.89 -7.46
CA ASN A 95 -11.68 -7.28 -6.28
C ASN A 95 -11.57 -5.74 -6.29
N GLU A 96 -12.08 -5.02 -7.28
CA GLU A 96 -12.09 -3.54 -7.24
C GLU A 96 -13.10 -3.00 -6.22
N LEU A 97 -12.77 -1.87 -5.61
CA LEU A 97 -13.71 -1.09 -4.82
C LEU A 97 -14.87 -0.56 -5.69
N ASN A 98 -16.06 -0.45 -5.08
CA ASN A 98 -17.26 0.12 -5.71
C ASN A 98 -17.76 1.38 -4.99
N GLU A 99 -18.88 1.93 -5.43
CA GLU A 99 -19.44 3.16 -4.86
C GLU A 99 -19.90 3.01 -3.40
N LYS A 100 -20.30 1.80 -2.97
CA LYS A 100 -20.58 1.54 -1.54
C LYS A 100 -19.31 1.68 -0.71
N ALA A 101 -18.21 1.12 -1.22
CA ALA A 101 -16.90 1.26 -0.60
C ALA A 101 -16.48 2.73 -0.53
N LYS A 102 -16.59 3.48 -1.63
CA LYS A 102 -16.29 4.93 -1.67
C LYS A 102 -17.05 5.69 -0.57
N THR A 103 -18.36 5.47 -0.49
CA THR A 103 -19.24 6.18 0.46
C THR A 103 -18.88 5.86 1.92
N ALA A 104 -18.59 4.60 2.21
CA ALA A 104 -18.19 4.19 3.55
C ALA A 104 -16.79 4.70 3.92
N LEU A 105 -15.84 4.63 2.98
CA LEU A 105 -14.47 5.12 3.17
C LEU A 105 -14.45 6.63 3.37
N GLU A 106 -15.25 7.39 2.62
CA GLU A 106 -15.42 8.84 2.84
C GLU A 106 -15.87 9.16 4.27
N SER A 107 -16.78 8.36 4.83
CA SER A 107 -17.19 8.55 6.23
C SER A 107 -16.08 8.21 7.23
N ILE A 108 -15.21 7.24 6.91
CA ILE A 108 -14.10 6.79 7.77
C ILE A 108 -12.92 7.76 7.74
N THR A 109 -12.60 8.32 6.57
CA THR A 109 -11.35 9.06 6.33
C THR A 109 -11.47 10.56 6.47
N LYS A 110 -12.68 11.12 6.37
CA LYS A 110 -12.91 12.58 6.36
C LYS A 110 -12.25 13.31 7.52
N GLU A 111 -12.30 12.75 8.73
CA GLU A 111 -11.70 13.38 9.93
C GLU A 111 -10.22 12.99 10.16
N LYS A 112 -9.62 12.19 9.26
CA LYS A 112 -8.26 11.66 9.39
C LYS A 112 -7.20 12.50 8.67
N LEU A 113 -7.63 13.42 7.81
CA LEU A 113 -6.76 14.30 7.02
C LEU A 113 -6.64 15.69 7.63
N ALA A 114 -5.42 16.21 7.67
CA ALA A 114 -5.14 17.62 7.89
C ALA A 114 -5.06 18.38 6.56
N GLU A 115 -5.09 19.71 6.61
CA GLU A 115 -5.06 20.54 5.40
C GLU A 115 -3.79 20.29 4.56
N ASN A 116 -3.99 20.16 3.25
CA ASN A 116 -2.95 19.85 2.26
C ASN A 116 -2.38 18.44 2.43
N GLU A 117 -3.17 17.50 2.95
CA GLU A 117 -2.85 16.07 2.97
C GLU A 117 -3.73 15.27 2.00
N GLN A 118 -3.19 14.13 1.58
CA GLN A 118 -3.87 13.13 0.78
C GLN A 118 -3.75 11.76 1.44
N LEU A 119 -4.79 10.94 1.28
CA LEU A 119 -4.89 9.59 1.79
C LEU A 119 -5.38 8.65 0.69
N TRP A 120 -4.82 7.45 0.68
CA TRP A 120 -5.27 6.37 -0.18
C TRP A 120 -5.55 5.13 0.65
N VAL A 121 -6.67 4.47 0.34
CA VAL A 121 -7.08 3.22 0.98
C VAL A 121 -7.34 2.18 -0.09
N ASP A 122 -6.85 0.97 0.16
CA ASP A 122 -7.22 -0.20 -0.63
C ASP A 122 -7.58 -1.37 0.28
N VAL A 123 -8.53 -2.19 -0.18
CA VAL A 123 -8.93 -3.45 0.45
C VAL A 123 -9.21 -4.48 -0.65
N MET A 124 -8.72 -5.71 -0.48
CA MET A 124 -8.99 -6.81 -1.41
C MET A 124 -9.04 -8.16 -0.72
N LYS A 125 -9.74 -9.11 -1.33
CA LYS A 125 -9.73 -10.51 -0.89
C LYS A 125 -8.33 -11.12 -1.09
N TRP A 126 -7.91 -11.96 -0.14
CA TRP A 126 -6.57 -12.54 -0.05
C TRP A 126 -6.60 -14.06 0.22
N PRO A 127 -5.86 -14.91 -0.54
CA PRO A 127 -5.21 -14.59 -1.82
C PRO A 127 -6.27 -14.24 -2.88
N SER A 128 -5.91 -13.35 -3.80
CA SER A 128 -6.84 -12.84 -4.81
C SER A 128 -7.14 -13.93 -5.87
N PRO A 129 -8.39 -14.40 -6.02
CA PRO A 129 -8.72 -15.34 -7.08
C PRO A 129 -8.78 -14.63 -8.43
N GLY A 130 -8.00 -15.10 -9.42
CA GLY A 130 -8.19 -14.75 -10.83
C GLY A 130 -7.77 -13.34 -11.26
N VAL A 131 -7.06 -12.59 -10.42
CA VAL A 131 -6.47 -11.30 -10.83
C VAL A 131 -5.19 -11.59 -11.60
N THR A 132 -5.28 -11.60 -12.92
CA THR A 132 -4.09 -11.55 -13.76
C THR A 132 -3.48 -10.18 -13.59
N ALA A 133 -2.18 -10.19 -13.47
CA ALA A 133 -1.35 -9.29 -14.20
C ALA A 133 -1.85 -7.91 -14.51
N ASP A 134 -2.35 -7.80 -15.72
CA ASP A 134 -2.53 -6.63 -16.53
C ASP A 134 -3.61 -5.70 -15.96
N THR A 135 -4.15 -6.05 -14.79
CA THR A 135 -5.21 -5.34 -14.08
C THR A 135 -4.71 -4.42 -12.97
N ILE A 136 -3.43 -4.47 -12.52
CA ILE A 136 -2.93 -3.55 -11.48
C ILE A 136 -3.13 -2.06 -11.85
N PRO A 137 -2.70 -1.57 -13.03
CA PRO A 137 -2.90 -0.16 -13.38
C PRO A 137 -4.38 0.21 -13.48
N ASN A 138 -5.26 -0.76 -13.73
CA ASN A 138 -6.69 -0.58 -13.87
C ASN A 138 -7.46 -0.75 -12.55
N ARG A 139 -6.81 -1.21 -11.47
CA ARG A 139 -7.44 -1.28 -10.14
C ARG A 139 -7.61 0.13 -9.60
N ARG A 140 -8.81 0.42 -9.10
CA ARG A 140 -9.11 1.67 -8.41
C ARG A 140 -9.01 1.50 -6.91
N LEU A 141 -8.35 2.47 -6.29
CA LEU A 141 -8.26 2.66 -4.86
C LEU A 141 -9.16 3.82 -4.46
N TYR A 142 -9.51 3.89 -3.20
CA TYR A 142 -10.10 5.10 -2.65
C TYR A 142 -9.01 6.15 -2.46
N TRP A 143 -9.26 7.36 -2.95
CA TRP A 143 -8.42 8.52 -2.77
C TRP A 143 -9.24 9.64 -2.12
N ASP A 144 -8.64 10.30 -1.13
CA ASP A 144 -9.18 11.48 -0.46
C ASP A 144 -8.08 12.54 -0.38
N LYS A 145 -8.41 13.76 -0.79
CA LYS A 145 -7.55 14.93 -0.70
C LYS A 145 -8.27 15.99 0.10
N TYR A 146 -7.64 16.45 1.18
CA TYR A 146 -8.11 17.62 1.90
C TYR A 146 -7.29 18.84 1.47
N GLN A 147 -7.95 19.79 0.80
CA GLN A 147 -7.31 20.97 0.25
C GLN A 147 -7.86 22.24 0.90
N TYR A 148 -6.96 23.13 1.31
CA TYR A 148 -7.32 24.48 1.67
C TYR A 148 -7.53 25.30 0.40
N LEU A 149 -8.69 25.95 0.29
CA LEU A 149 -8.88 27.07 -0.61
C LEU A 149 -9.05 28.35 0.21
N PRO A 150 -8.52 29.48 -0.27
CA PRO A 150 -8.84 30.80 0.26
C PRO A 150 -10.36 30.97 0.49
N PRO A 151 -10.81 31.69 1.53
CA PRO A 151 -12.23 31.80 1.87
C PRO A 151 -13.10 32.35 0.73
N ASP A 152 -12.52 33.20 -0.11
CA ASP A 152 -13.11 33.76 -1.34
C ASP A 152 -13.36 32.71 -2.43
N LEU A 153 -12.75 31.53 -2.32
CA LEU A 153 -12.89 30.39 -3.24
C LEU A 153 -13.65 29.19 -2.65
N GLY A 154 -14.25 29.34 -1.46
CA GLY A 154 -15.16 28.32 -0.87
C GLY A 154 -14.63 27.56 0.34
N GLY A 155 -13.44 27.91 0.85
CA GLY A 155 -12.87 27.28 2.05
C GLY A 155 -12.34 25.86 1.82
N SER A 156 -11.86 25.21 2.88
CA SER A 156 -11.26 23.88 2.80
C SER A 156 -12.29 22.81 2.42
N TYR A 157 -11.94 21.90 1.51
CA TYR A 157 -12.84 20.85 1.01
C TYR A 157 -12.13 19.51 0.81
N HIS A 158 -12.91 18.42 0.89
CA HIS A 158 -12.47 17.07 0.53
C HIS A 158 -12.80 16.78 -0.93
N ASP A 159 -11.83 16.26 -1.67
CA ASP A 159 -12.02 15.66 -2.98
C ASP A 159 -11.80 14.15 -2.86
N CYS A 160 -12.88 13.38 -2.95
CA CYS A 160 -12.83 11.94 -2.76
C CYS A 160 -13.38 11.18 -3.97
N VAL A 161 -12.56 10.30 -4.54
CA VAL A 161 -12.90 9.50 -5.73
C VAL A 161 -12.26 8.12 -5.69
N LEU A 162 -12.76 7.21 -6.52
CA LEU A 162 -12.08 5.95 -6.82
C LEU A 162 -11.09 6.18 -7.97
N MET A 163 -9.80 6.17 -7.67
CA MET A 163 -8.73 6.55 -8.60
C MET A 163 -7.79 5.37 -8.90
N TYR A 164 -7.27 5.31 -10.12
CA TYR A 164 -6.40 4.22 -10.56
C TYR A 164 -5.09 4.17 -9.77
N TYR A 165 -4.58 2.95 -9.56
CA TYR A 165 -3.28 2.73 -8.92
C TYR A 165 -2.14 3.46 -9.65
N GLY A 166 -2.21 3.56 -10.98
CA GLY A 166 -1.25 4.33 -11.77
C GLY A 166 -1.13 5.80 -11.34
N GLU A 167 -2.24 6.41 -10.90
CA GLU A 167 -2.27 7.80 -10.42
C GLU A 167 -1.58 7.96 -9.07
N LEU A 168 -1.70 6.99 -8.15
CA LEU A 168 -0.94 6.97 -6.89
C LEU A 168 0.56 7.07 -7.18
N LYS A 169 1.08 6.21 -8.07
CA LYS A 169 2.50 6.24 -8.45
C LYS A 169 2.88 7.56 -9.14
N ARG A 170 2.02 8.09 -10.01
CA ARG A 170 2.25 9.37 -10.70
C ARG A 170 2.30 10.54 -9.71
N LEU A 171 1.41 10.59 -8.73
CA LEU A 171 1.31 11.67 -7.75
C LEU A 171 2.45 11.65 -6.73
N LEU A 172 2.85 10.47 -6.25
CA LEU A 172 4.05 10.33 -5.42
C LEU A 172 5.28 10.91 -6.13
N LYS A 173 5.46 10.59 -7.41
CA LYS A 173 6.55 11.13 -8.22
C LYS A 173 6.42 12.64 -8.47
N PHE A 174 5.21 13.11 -8.81
CA PHE A 174 4.95 14.52 -9.11
C PHE A 174 5.24 15.43 -7.90
N HIS A 175 4.85 15.01 -6.71
CA HIS A 175 5.09 15.75 -5.46
C HIS A 175 6.44 15.40 -4.80
N ASN A 176 7.28 14.58 -5.47
CA ASN A 176 8.58 14.14 -4.97
C ASN A 176 8.51 13.52 -3.56
N ILE A 177 7.43 12.75 -3.30
CA ILE A 177 7.14 12.11 -2.04
C ILE A 177 7.92 10.81 -1.95
N ASN A 178 8.87 10.79 -1.02
CA ASN A 178 9.75 9.66 -0.80
C ASN A 178 9.64 9.09 0.63
N ASP A 179 8.93 9.79 1.51
CA ASP A 179 8.56 9.36 2.87
C ASP A 179 7.07 9.65 3.07
N ALA A 180 6.29 8.57 3.11
CA ALA A 180 4.86 8.61 3.35
C ALA A 180 4.54 7.75 4.58
N GLU A 181 3.49 8.14 5.30
CA GLU A 181 2.92 7.30 6.34
C GLU A 181 2.27 6.09 5.66
N LEU A 182 2.78 4.89 5.93
CA LEU A 182 2.30 3.68 5.29
C LEU A 182 1.99 2.61 6.34
N TYR A 183 0.82 2.00 6.22
CA TYR A 183 0.48 0.79 6.96
C TYR A 183 -0.16 -0.24 6.03
N VAL A 184 0.32 -1.47 6.12
CA VAL A 184 -0.15 -2.60 5.30
C VAL A 184 -0.38 -3.79 6.21
N GLY A 185 -1.50 -4.47 6.02
CA GLY A 185 -1.85 -5.60 6.86
C GLY A 185 -2.90 -6.50 6.22
N THR A 186 -3.21 -7.56 6.94
CA THR A 186 -4.28 -8.49 6.58
C THR A 186 -5.26 -8.65 7.73
N PHE A 187 -6.53 -8.88 7.42
CA PHE A 187 -7.57 -9.17 8.38
C PHE A 187 -8.48 -10.30 7.87
N GLU A 188 -9.33 -10.83 8.75
CA GLU A 188 -10.29 -11.87 8.40
C GLU A 188 -11.73 -11.34 8.58
N LYS A 189 -12.60 -11.70 7.64
CA LYS A 189 -14.04 -11.40 7.67
C LYS A 189 -14.79 -12.55 7.03
N ASP A 190 -15.80 -13.08 7.71
CA ASP A 190 -16.66 -14.17 7.21
C ASP A 190 -15.87 -15.38 6.69
N GLY A 191 -14.81 -15.77 7.40
CA GLY A 191 -13.94 -16.89 7.03
C GLY A 191 -13.04 -16.65 5.82
N ASN A 192 -13.03 -15.44 5.25
CA ASN A 192 -12.14 -15.03 4.17
C ASN A 192 -11.06 -14.09 4.72
N LYS A 193 -9.85 -14.19 4.16
CA LYS A 193 -8.75 -13.28 4.46
C LYS A 193 -8.75 -12.13 3.47
N TYR A 194 -8.36 -10.95 3.93
CA TYR A 194 -8.28 -9.71 3.15
C TYR A 194 -6.93 -9.04 3.39
N ALA A 195 -6.42 -8.36 2.38
CA ALA A 195 -5.28 -7.46 2.50
C ALA A 195 -5.78 -6.03 2.37
N ALA A 196 -5.20 -5.12 3.15
CA ALA A 196 -5.50 -3.71 3.09
C ALA A 196 -4.23 -2.87 3.21
N MET A 197 -4.30 -1.66 2.68
CA MET A 197 -3.27 -0.65 2.86
C MET A 197 -3.86 0.74 3.06
N VAL A 198 -3.13 1.55 3.80
CA VAL A 198 -3.37 2.99 3.95
C VAL A 198 -2.04 3.71 3.73
N ILE A 199 -2.03 4.68 2.83
CA ILE A 199 -0.89 5.59 2.63
C ILE A 199 -1.37 7.04 2.76
N ILE A 200 -0.64 7.86 3.52
CA ILE A 200 -0.96 9.26 3.79
C ILE A 200 0.30 10.12 3.57
N TRP A 201 0.15 11.26 2.92
CA TRP A 201 1.24 12.24 2.79
C TRP A 201 0.72 13.66 2.64
N LYS A 202 1.61 14.62 2.91
CA LYS A 202 1.42 16.05 2.66
C LYS A 202 1.99 16.41 1.29
N TYR A 203 1.32 17.29 0.55
CA TYR A 203 1.68 17.67 -0.82
C TYR A 203 1.83 19.18 -1.03
#